data_AF-A0A1V9ZG29-F1
#
_entry.id   AF-A0A1V9ZG29-F1
#
_cell.length_a   1.000
_cell.length_b   1.000
_cell.length_c   1.000
_cell.angle_alpha   90.00
_cell.angle_beta   90.00
_cell.angle_gamma   90.00
#
_symmetry.space_group_name_H-M   'P 1'
#
loop_
_entity.id
_entity.type
_entity.pdbx_description
1 polymer ?
#
loop_
_entity_poly.entity_id
_entity_poly.type
_entity_poly.pdbx_seq_one_letter_code
_entity_poly.pdbx_strand_id
1 'polypeptide(L)'
;SNSRASMRTLDKEKIRQRALYLNMKEKLRMSICVRIQKQCRKTPAQAQILAQQVLESVQTNGLSSNLSDSELEQLVRQLSRPGQEPPKEKTPQKEMTPKKDATPPASGKKSRKSLLHDKKHTGVPPPIESVYVTESQLQQASVGFVLPPRKSPQKHKQDDIWNTLIQVKVKQRSSWNEELNAQVQDKLRRKSVKNHEDQKYYEETMQKLEQMNQEERTKELDRIVRAKEQNKIQEEQRQYKMAKKQLELETRRQAELHMAEAVTQQKAHEEAKEIARKEAEKIKMERVLKENEALLEKKRQIKQEDRELELKLADDYIKMEEKKDAMRQHGLDELSKKIQAKMKFFDDTSKAEIDMKNKQEEIRILRYQQDYDQKQAQLDEKKREDAIKRNHDQQEYLKQQMKLKKERERQEKEYIDTDEFLSMVL
;
A
#
# COMPACT_ATOMS: atom_id res chain seq x y z
N SER A 1 -5.57 -11.72 35.94
CA SER A 1 -4.65 -12.12 34.85
C SER A 1 -3.48 -11.16 34.60
N ASN A 2 -3.35 -10.01 35.29
CA ASN A 2 -2.42 -8.94 34.88
C ASN A 2 -0.91 -9.14 35.19
N SER A 3 -0.51 -10.06 36.07
CA SER A 3 0.89 -10.17 36.52
C SER A 3 1.90 -10.63 35.46
N ARG A 4 1.46 -11.39 34.44
CA ARG A 4 2.35 -11.91 33.38
C ARG A 4 2.78 -10.85 32.35
N ALA A 5 2.03 -9.76 32.20
CA ALA A 5 2.41 -8.65 31.32
C ALA A 5 3.52 -7.79 31.95
N SER A 6 3.39 -7.46 33.24
CA SER A 6 4.33 -6.61 33.98
C SER A 6 5.75 -7.19 34.07
N MET A 7 5.88 -8.51 34.28
CA MET A 7 7.18 -9.19 34.26
C MET A 7 7.91 -9.06 32.90
N ARG A 8 7.17 -9.16 31.79
CA ARG A 8 7.73 -9.07 30.43
C ARG A 8 8.13 -7.64 30.03
N THR A 9 7.48 -6.62 30.59
CA THR A 9 7.90 -5.23 30.39
C THR A 9 9.14 -4.87 31.22
N LEU A 10 9.25 -5.41 32.44
CA LEU A 10 10.45 -5.23 33.28
C LEU A 10 11.72 -5.80 32.62
N ASP A 11 11.66 -6.98 32.00
CA ASP A 11 12.84 -7.52 31.29
C ASP A 11 13.20 -6.74 30.04
N LYS A 12 12.23 -6.24 29.26
CA LYS A 12 12.51 -5.34 28.11
C LYS A 12 13.19 -4.05 28.55
N GLU A 13 12.75 -3.47 29.67
CA GLU A 13 13.34 -2.25 30.21
C GLU A 13 14.74 -2.51 30.78
N LYS A 14 14.97 -3.63 31.49
CA LYS A 14 16.32 -4.07 31.89
C LYS A 14 17.26 -4.26 30.69
N ILE A 15 16.77 -4.85 29.59
CA ILE A 15 17.55 -5.01 28.35
C ILE A 15 17.89 -3.64 27.74
N ARG A 16 16.93 -2.71 27.68
CA ARG A 16 17.15 -1.34 27.21
C ARG A 16 18.18 -0.60 28.08
N GLN A 17 18.06 -0.67 29.40
CA GLN A 17 19.00 -0.06 30.35
C GLN A 17 20.40 -0.68 30.22
N ARG A 18 20.51 -2.00 30.06
CA ARG A 18 21.79 -2.69 29.80
C ARG A 18 22.40 -2.27 28.47
N ALA A 19 21.61 -2.08 27.42
CA ALA A 19 22.07 -1.59 26.12
C ALA A 19 22.56 -0.13 26.20
N LEU A 20 21.84 0.74 26.92
CA LEU A 20 22.27 2.12 27.19
C LEU A 20 23.57 2.17 28.00
N TYR A 21 23.69 1.35 29.05
CA TYR A 21 24.91 1.22 29.85
C TYR A 21 26.11 0.77 29.01
N LEU A 22 25.94 -0.26 28.16
CA LEU A 22 26.98 -0.71 27.24
C LEU A 22 27.37 0.38 26.22
N ASN A 23 26.41 1.13 25.68
CA ASN A 23 26.67 2.25 24.77
C ASN A 23 27.46 3.37 25.45
N MET A 24 27.13 3.70 26.71
CA MET A 24 27.88 4.68 27.51
C MET A 24 29.29 4.19 27.86
N LYS A 25 29.45 2.92 28.25
CA LYS A 25 30.77 2.30 28.51
C LYS A 25 31.64 2.31 27.24
N GLU A 26 31.06 2.04 26.08
CA GLU A 26 31.76 2.08 24.79
C GLU A 26 32.18 3.50 24.38
N LYS A 27 31.28 4.48 24.53
CA LYS A 27 31.61 5.90 24.29
C LYS A 27 32.75 6.38 25.20
N LEU A 28 32.74 5.99 26.47
CA LEU A 28 33.81 6.30 27.41
C LEU A 28 35.12 5.60 27.02
N ARG A 29 35.08 4.32 26.60
CA ARG A 29 36.24 3.57 26.09
C ARG A 29 36.87 4.27 24.88
N MET A 30 36.05 4.71 23.93
CA MET A 30 36.51 5.42 22.74
C MET A 30 37.09 6.80 23.08
N SER A 31 36.48 7.54 24.00
CA SER A 31 37.00 8.82 24.49
C SER A 31 38.39 8.67 25.14
N ILE A 32 38.53 7.69 26.04
CA ILE A 32 39.81 7.35 26.68
C ILE A 32 40.84 6.91 25.63
N CYS A 33 40.47 6.04 24.69
CA CYS A 33 41.35 5.59 23.60
C CYS A 33 41.91 6.78 22.77
N VAL A 34 41.06 7.75 22.42
CA VAL A 34 41.49 8.97 21.69
C VAL A 34 42.43 9.83 22.54
N ARG A 35 42.17 9.97 23.85
CA ARG A 35 43.07 10.70 24.77
C ARG A 35 44.43 10.02 24.92
N ILE A 36 44.46 8.68 25.05
CA ILE A 36 45.70 7.87 25.08
C ILE A 36 46.51 8.03 23.79
N GLN A 37 45.87 8.02 22.61
CA GLN A 37 46.56 8.26 21.33
C GLN A 37 47.21 9.65 21.29
N LYS A 38 46.49 10.70 21.74
CA LYS A 38 46.97 12.09 21.71
C LYS A 38 48.08 12.37 22.73
N GLN A 39 47.91 11.93 23.98
CA GLN A 39 48.81 12.29 25.10
C GLN A 39 49.95 11.29 25.26
N CYS A 40 49.64 9.99 25.30
CA CYS A 40 50.64 8.94 25.50
C CYS A 40 51.35 8.49 24.19
N ARG A 41 50.99 9.10 23.05
CA ARG A 41 51.52 8.82 21.70
C ARG A 41 51.54 7.33 21.33
N LYS A 42 50.52 6.58 21.75
CA LYS A 42 50.38 5.13 21.48
C LYS A 42 49.69 4.88 20.13
N THR A 43 50.01 3.76 19.49
CA THR A 43 49.33 3.35 18.25
C THR A 43 47.86 3.03 18.52
N PRO A 44 46.94 3.15 17.54
CA PRO A 44 45.51 2.95 17.77
C PRO A 44 45.16 1.58 18.38
N ALA A 45 45.85 0.51 17.96
CA ALA A 45 45.66 -0.83 18.52
C ALA A 45 46.10 -0.93 19.99
N GLN A 46 47.27 -0.37 20.35
CA GLN A 46 47.72 -0.33 21.74
C GLN A 46 46.82 0.55 22.61
N ALA A 47 46.34 1.68 22.08
CA ALA A 47 45.45 2.58 22.79
C ALA A 47 44.06 1.97 23.08
N GLN A 48 43.54 1.09 22.21
CA GLN A 48 42.32 0.34 22.48
C GLN A 48 42.48 -0.64 23.65
N ILE A 49 43.57 -1.41 23.67
CA ILE A 49 43.90 -2.36 24.75
C ILE A 49 44.08 -1.60 26.07
N LEU A 50 44.89 -0.53 26.06
CA LEU A 50 45.13 0.30 27.24
C LEU A 50 43.86 1.02 27.71
N ALA A 51 42.98 1.49 26.82
CA ALA A 51 41.70 2.11 27.21
C ALA A 51 40.76 1.11 27.92
N GLN A 52 40.78 -0.16 27.52
CA GLN A 52 40.03 -1.20 28.21
C GLN A 52 40.63 -1.49 29.60
N GLN A 53 41.96 -1.66 29.70
CA GLN A 53 42.64 -1.87 30.98
C GLN A 53 42.50 -0.68 31.94
N VAL A 54 42.54 0.55 31.42
CA VAL A 54 42.26 1.78 32.18
C VAL A 54 40.82 1.73 32.73
N LEU A 55 39.82 1.42 31.90
CA LEU A 55 38.43 1.29 32.38
C LEU A 55 38.24 0.21 33.42
N GLU A 56 38.91 -0.94 33.27
CA GLU A 56 38.87 -2.03 34.25
C GLU A 56 39.51 -1.58 35.57
N SER A 57 40.69 -0.96 35.53
CA SER A 57 41.35 -0.43 36.74
C SER A 57 40.58 0.70 37.43
N VAL A 58 39.88 1.56 36.68
CA VAL A 58 38.98 2.58 37.25
C VAL A 58 37.79 1.92 37.94
N GLN A 59 37.23 0.84 37.36
CA GLN A 59 36.14 0.07 37.96
C GLN A 59 36.57 -0.73 39.20
N THR A 60 37.79 -1.30 39.25
CA THR A 60 38.27 -2.04 40.42
C THR A 60 38.71 -1.13 41.56
N ASN A 61 39.32 0.02 41.24
CA ASN A 61 39.94 0.90 42.24
C ASN A 61 38.99 2.01 42.73
N GLY A 62 37.73 2.03 42.27
CA GLY A 62 36.72 3.03 42.66
C GLY A 62 37.04 4.45 42.22
N LEU A 63 37.89 4.63 41.20
CA LEU A 63 38.31 5.94 40.72
C LEU A 63 37.19 6.65 39.94
N SER A 64 37.25 7.97 39.88
CA SER A 64 36.32 8.76 39.07
C SER A 64 36.46 8.39 37.59
N SER A 65 35.32 8.24 36.90
CA SER A 65 35.28 8.01 35.45
C SER A 65 35.78 9.22 34.63
N ASN A 66 35.88 10.39 35.27
CA ASN A 66 36.42 11.62 34.69
C ASN A 66 37.89 11.82 35.10
N LEU A 67 38.77 10.91 34.68
CA LEU A 67 40.23 11.06 34.86
C LEU A 67 40.72 12.33 34.18
N SER A 68 41.58 13.11 34.85
CA SER A 68 42.34 14.19 34.21
C SER A 68 43.43 13.64 33.28
N ASP A 69 43.99 14.50 32.43
CA ASP A 69 45.01 14.10 31.45
C ASP A 69 46.30 13.60 32.12
N SER A 70 46.70 14.20 33.25
CA SER A 70 47.89 13.79 34.01
C SER A 70 47.69 12.45 34.72
N GLU A 71 46.52 12.20 35.31
CA GLU A 71 46.17 10.92 35.94
C GLU A 71 46.09 9.80 34.92
N LEU A 72 45.47 10.07 33.75
CA LEU A 72 45.40 9.11 32.65
C LEU A 72 46.80 8.73 32.15
N GLU A 73 47.71 9.69 31.99
CA GLU A 73 49.08 9.39 31.59
C GLU A 73 49.83 8.56 32.65
N GLN A 74 49.65 8.85 33.94
CA GLN A 74 50.23 8.04 35.02
C GLN A 74 49.69 6.60 35.02
N LEU A 75 48.37 6.42 34.89
CA LEU A 75 47.74 5.10 34.83
C LEU A 75 48.23 4.29 33.62
N VAL A 76 48.31 4.92 32.44
CA VAL A 76 48.83 4.30 31.23
C VAL A 76 50.32 3.97 31.35
N ARG A 77 51.12 4.81 32.02
CA ARG A 77 52.54 4.52 32.31
C ARG A 77 52.70 3.36 33.28
N GLN A 78 51.79 3.16 34.24
CA GLN A 78 51.77 1.99 35.13
C GLN A 78 51.38 0.72 34.36
N LEU A 79 50.28 0.75 33.61
CA LEU A 79 49.77 -0.37 32.81
C LEU A 79 50.69 -0.74 31.62
N SER A 80 51.50 0.20 31.13
CA SER A 80 52.50 -0.04 30.09
C SER A 80 53.83 -0.62 30.63
N ARG A 81 53.99 -0.84 31.93
CA ARG A 81 55.21 -1.49 32.46
C ARG A 81 55.18 -2.98 32.12
N PRO A 82 56.27 -3.56 31.59
CA PRO A 82 56.34 -5.00 31.36
C PRO A 82 56.53 -5.72 32.70
N GLY A 83 55.44 -6.10 33.37
CA GLY A 83 55.51 -6.64 34.74
C GLY A 83 54.26 -7.23 35.38
N GLN A 84 53.13 -7.38 34.68
CA GLN A 84 51.99 -8.18 35.16
C GLN A 84 51.49 -9.11 34.05
N GLU A 85 51.66 -10.42 34.25
CA GLU A 85 51.05 -11.44 33.40
C GLU A 85 49.57 -11.64 33.80
N PRO A 86 48.61 -11.55 32.86
CA PRO A 86 47.34 -12.25 32.99
C PRO A 86 47.53 -13.76 32.71
N PRO A 87 46.64 -14.65 33.22
CA PRO A 87 46.86 -16.09 33.19
C PRO A 87 46.84 -16.67 31.77
N LYS A 88 47.76 -17.61 31.52
CA LYS A 88 47.97 -18.26 30.23
C LYS A 88 46.98 -19.40 29.99
N GLU A 89 46.02 -19.22 29.09
CA GLU A 89 45.43 -20.34 28.36
C GLU A 89 46.24 -20.64 27.08
N LYS A 90 46.32 -21.94 26.75
CA LYS A 90 47.27 -22.47 25.76
C LYS A 90 46.63 -22.51 24.37
N THR A 91 47.33 -21.99 23.35
CA THR A 91 47.58 -22.69 22.08
C THR A 91 48.64 -21.93 21.25
N PRO A 92 49.37 -22.60 20.33
CA PRO A 92 50.68 -22.12 19.91
C PRO A 92 50.71 -21.39 18.56
N GLN A 93 51.66 -20.43 18.48
CA GLN A 93 52.66 -20.21 17.41
C GLN A 93 52.28 -20.26 15.90
N LYS A 94 52.93 -19.52 15.00
CA LYS A 94 53.77 -18.30 15.04
C LYS A 94 54.12 -17.95 13.57
N GLU A 95 53.29 -17.18 12.86
CA GLU A 95 53.69 -16.67 11.54
C GLU A 95 54.70 -15.52 11.71
N MET A 96 55.92 -15.72 11.19
CA MET A 96 56.91 -14.65 11.04
C MET A 96 56.93 -14.16 9.59
N THR A 97 56.62 -12.88 9.40
CA THR A 97 57.12 -12.10 8.26
C THR A 97 57.71 -10.79 8.77
N PRO A 98 58.83 -10.35 8.20
CA PRO A 98 59.21 -8.94 8.21
C PRO A 98 59.24 -8.38 6.77
N LYS A 99 58.82 -7.11 6.62
CA LYS A 99 58.97 -6.33 5.38
C LYS A 99 59.99 -5.21 5.59
N LYS A 100 60.92 -5.12 4.63
CA LYS A 100 61.48 -3.93 3.94
C LYS A 100 61.87 -2.64 4.69
N ASP A 101 63.04 -2.14 4.27
CA ASP A 101 63.50 -0.74 4.13
C ASP A 101 64.62 -0.69 3.04
N ALA A 102 65.05 0.43 2.40
CA ALA A 102 64.42 1.74 2.20
C ALA A 102 64.93 2.54 0.95
N THR A 103 65.23 1.92 -0.21
CA THR A 103 65.42 2.61 -1.53
C THR A 103 66.84 3.26 -1.78
N PRO A 104 67.16 4.00 -2.88
CA PRO A 104 68.27 3.65 -3.82
C PRO A 104 69.37 4.76 -3.95
N PRO A 105 70.28 4.86 -4.98
CA PRO A 105 69.96 5.14 -6.42
C PRO A 105 70.95 4.68 -7.55
N ALA A 106 70.52 4.91 -8.80
CA ALA A 106 71.28 5.35 -10.00
C ALA A 106 72.15 4.42 -10.90
N SER A 107 71.80 4.46 -12.22
CA SER A 107 72.62 4.21 -13.44
C SER A 107 73.13 2.77 -13.73
N GLY A 108 73.31 2.31 -14.98
CA GLY A 108 72.85 2.86 -16.28
C GLY A 108 73.52 2.20 -17.51
N LYS A 109 72.73 1.95 -18.58
CA LYS A 109 73.10 1.82 -20.02
C LYS A 109 74.07 0.70 -20.51
N LYS A 110 73.70 0.14 -21.70
CA LYS A 110 74.52 -0.56 -22.73
C LYS A 110 75.03 -1.98 -22.35
N SER A 111 75.27 -2.93 -23.28
CA SER A 111 75.06 -3.00 -24.75
C SER A 111 75.10 -4.44 -25.28
N ARG A 112 74.45 -4.71 -26.44
CA ARG A 112 74.65 -5.92 -27.27
C ARG A 112 75.85 -5.76 -28.22
N LYS A 113 76.59 -6.86 -28.45
CA LYS A 113 77.57 -7.23 -29.53
C LYS A 113 78.74 -8.00 -28.88
N SER A 114 79.45 -8.95 -29.51
CA SER A 114 79.22 -9.79 -30.70
C SER A 114 80.38 -10.78 -30.90
N LEU A 115 80.12 -11.95 -31.49
CA LEU A 115 81.02 -12.74 -32.35
C LEU A 115 82.30 -13.44 -31.77
N LEU A 116 82.31 -14.77 -31.98
CA LEU A 116 83.35 -15.57 -32.67
C LEU A 116 84.57 -16.20 -31.96
N HIS A 117 84.92 -17.38 -32.53
CA HIS A 117 86.16 -18.18 -32.45
C HIS A 117 86.42 -19.00 -31.17
N ASP A 118 86.98 -20.22 -31.21
CA ASP A 118 87.16 -21.22 -32.30
C ASP A 118 87.58 -22.59 -31.68
N LYS A 119 87.54 -23.69 -32.47
CA LYS A 119 88.12 -25.05 -32.26
C LYS A 119 87.49 -25.92 -31.14
N LYS A 120 86.94 -27.13 -31.41
CA LYS A 120 87.46 -28.37 -32.07
C LYS A 120 88.53 -29.11 -31.26
N HIS A 121 88.63 -30.44 -31.22
CA HIS A 121 87.68 -31.58 -31.37
C HIS A 121 88.51 -32.88 -31.25
N THR A 122 88.14 -33.87 -30.42
CA THR A 122 88.53 -35.32 -30.54
C THR A 122 87.81 -36.11 -29.44
N GLY A 123 87.41 -37.38 -29.62
CA GLY A 123 87.44 -38.24 -30.81
C GLY A 123 87.04 -39.68 -30.48
N VAL A 124 86.67 -40.48 -31.49
CA VAL A 124 86.46 -41.95 -31.43
C VAL A 124 87.01 -42.57 -32.75
N PRO A 125 87.61 -43.78 -32.77
CA PRO A 125 88.42 -44.32 -33.89
C PRO A 125 87.77 -45.57 -34.54
N PRO A 126 88.49 -46.52 -35.21
CA PRO A 126 89.48 -46.52 -36.33
C PRO A 126 88.86 -47.32 -37.54
N PRO A 127 89.53 -48.18 -38.37
CA PRO A 127 90.97 -48.39 -38.75
C PRO A 127 91.23 -48.49 -40.28
N ILE A 128 92.50 -48.72 -40.70
CA ILE A 128 92.99 -49.77 -41.66
C ILE A 128 94.45 -49.51 -42.14
N GLU A 129 95.23 -50.61 -42.20
CA GLU A 129 96.49 -50.92 -42.95
C GLU A 129 97.67 -49.94 -43.11
N SER A 130 98.88 -50.44 -42.82
CA SER A 130 100.00 -50.45 -43.79
C SER A 130 101.04 -51.52 -43.42
N VAL A 131 101.51 -52.28 -44.42
CA VAL A 131 102.53 -53.33 -44.29
C VAL A 131 103.90 -52.76 -44.61
N TYR A 132 104.89 -52.95 -43.74
CA TYR A 132 106.30 -52.73 -44.07
C TYR A 132 107.11 -54.03 -43.95
N VAL A 133 107.51 -54.55 -45.10
CA VAL A 133 108.54 -55.58 -45.24
C VAL A 133 109.91 -54.91 -45.08
N THR A 134 110.74 -55.41 -44.17
CA THR A 134 112.07 -54.86 -43.92
C THR A 134 113.13 -55.46 -44.85
N GLU A 135 114.06 -54.60 -45.26
CA GLU A 135 115.02 -54.73 -46.38
C GLU A 135 116.05 -55.88 -46.27
N SER A 136 116.10 -56.61 -45.14
CA SER A 136 117.11 -57.63 -44.86
C SER A 136 116.94 -58.95 -45.64
N GLN A 137 115.94 -59.05 -46.52
CA GLN A 137 115.75 -60.19 -47.45
C GLN A 137 116.16 -59.88 -48.90
N LEU A 138 116.73 -58.69 -49.18
CA LEU A 138 117.03 -58.22 -50.54
C LEU A 138 118.54 -58.13 -50.88
N GLN A 139 119.39 -58.96 -50.28
CA GLN A 139 120.79 -59.10 -50.74
C GLN A 139 121.13 -60.56 -51.05
N GLN A 140 121.21 -60.83 -52.36
CA GLN A 140 121.55 -62.13 -52.94
C GLN A 140 123.06 -62.34 -53.07
N ALA A 141 123.43 -63.62 -53.05
CA ALA A 141 124.63 -64.23 -53.60
C ALA A 141 125.52 -63.38 -54.53
N SER A 142 126.81 -63.23 -54.17
CA SER A 142 127.90 -63.04 -55.15
C SER A 142 129.31 -63.19 -54.54
N VAL A 143 129.67 -64.40 -54.08
CA VAL A 143 131.08 -64.84 -54.09
C VAL A 143 131.14 -66.29 -54.55
N GLY A 144 131.49 -66.49 -55.82
CA GLY A 144 131.74 -67.81 -56.37
C GLY A 144 133.08 -68.34 -55.87
N PHE A 145 133.06 -69.45 -55.12
CA PHE A 145 134.27 -70.20 -54.79
C PHE A 145 133.95 -71.71 -54.81
N VAL A 146 134.02 -72.30 -56.01
CA VAL A 146 133.80 -73.74 -56.20
C VAL A 146 135.11 -74.46 -55.90
N LEU A 147 135.19 -75.07 -54.71
CA LEU A 147 136.31 -75.93 -54.33
C LEU A 147 136.14 -77.37 -54.87
N PRO A 148 137.23 -78.07 -55.27
CA PRO A 148 137.12 -79.36 -55.95
C PRO A 148 136.62 -80.51 -55.06
N PRO A 149 135.95 -81.53 -55.63
CA PRO A 149 135.42 -82.66 -54.88
C PRO A 149 136.55 -83.58 -54.38
N ARG A 150 136.85 -83.54 -53.08
CA ARG A 150 137.73 -84.52 -52.43
C ARG A 150 136.94 -85.74 -51.95
N LYS A 151 137.35 -86.92 -52.41
CA LYS A 151 136.76 -88.21 -52.02
C LYS A 151 137.30 -88.69 -50.66
N SER A 152 136.42 -89.33 -49.88
CA SER A 152 136.73 -90.25 -48.76
C SER A 152 137.33 -89.61 -47.48
N PRO A 153 137.21 -90.25 -46.29
CA PRO A 153 136.79 -91.64 -46.05
C PRO A 153 135.59 -91.85 -45.12
N GLN A 154 134.87 -92.96 -45.35
CA GLN A 154 133.97 -93.57 -44.36
C GLN A 154 134.74 -93.88 -43.07
N LYS A 155 134.37 -93.27 -41.95
CA LYS A 155 134.70 -93.77 -40.61
C LYS A 155 133.52 -93.58 -39.65
N HIS A 156 133.27 -94.67 -38.90
CA HIS A 156 132.42 -94.84 -37.72
C HIS A 156 131.05 -94.13 -37.61
N LYS A 157 130.02 -94.98 -37.51
CA LYS A 157 128.85 -94.73 -36.65
C LYS A 157 129.30 -94.70 -35.18
N GLN A 158 129.61 -93.52 -34.65
CA GLN A 158 129.45 -93.20 -33.24
C GLN A 158 128.55 -91.96 -33.17
N ASP A 159 127.67 -91.90 -32.18
CA ASP A 159 126.64 -90.86 -32.10
C ASP A 159 127.26 -89.46 -32.11
N ASP A 160 126.94 -88.71 -33.15
CA ASP A 160 127.58 -87.44 -33.46
C ASP A 160 127.19 -86.40 -32.40
N ILE A 161 128.14 -86.08 -31.51
CA ILE A 161 127.94 -85.25 -30.30
C ILE A 161 127.37 -83.87 -30.67
N TRP A 162 127.65 -83.38 -31.87
CA TRP A 162 127.06 -82.14 -32.38
C TRP A 162 125.55 -82.25 -32.64
N ASN A 163 125.08 -83.39 -33.17
CA ASN A 163 123.65 -83.61 -33.38
C ASN A 163 122.90 -83.77 -32.05
N THR A 164 123.49 -84.43 -31.04
CA THR A 164 122.87 -84.51 -29.71
C THR A 164 122.86 -83.14 -29.02
N LEU A 165 123.93 -82.35 -29.10
CA LEU A 165 123.99 -80.99 -28.56
C LEU A 165 122.98 -80.04 -29.23
N ILE A 166 122.83 -80.11 -30.57
CA ILE A 166 121.85 -79.34 -31.32
C ILE A 166 120.43 -79.78 -30.94
N GLN A 167 120.15 -81.09 -30.85
CA GLN A 167 118.85 -81.58 -30.38
C GLN A 167 118.54 -81.13 -28.94
N VAL A 168 119.50 -81.11 -28.03
CA VAL A 168 119.31 -80.60 -26.66
C VAL A 168 119.00 -79.10 -26.69
N LYS A 169 119.74 -78.29 -27.46
CA LYS A 169 119.46 -76.85 -27.62
C LYS A 169 118.10 -76.58 -28.29
N VAL A 170 117.70 -77.38 -29.27
CA VAL A 170 116.39 -77.27 -29.93
C VAL A 170 115.27 -77.66 -28.98
N LYS A 171 115.44 -78.72 -28.17
CA LYS A 171 114.48 -79.11 -27.12
C LYS A 171 114.34 -78.03 -26.04
N GLN A 172 115.46 -77.47 -25.55
CA GLN A 172 115.46 -76.35 -24.60
C GLN A 172 114.80 -75.09 -25.18
N ARG A 173 115.05 -74.78 -26.46
CA ARG A 173 114.40 -73.68 -27.17
C ARG A 173 112.90 -73.94 -27.37
N SER A 174 112.49 -75.17 -27.62
CA SER A 174 111.07 -75.57 -27.69
C SER A 174 110.40 -75.36 -26.34
N SER A 175 110.98 -75.89 -25.25
CA SER A 175 110.41 -75.72 -23.90
C SER A 175 110.32 -74.26 -23.47
N TRP A 176 111.31 -73.42 -23.77
CA TRP A 176 111.22 -71.98 -23.49
C TRP A 176 110.20 -71.25 -24.37
N ASN A 177 110.01 -71.69 -25.62
CA ASN A 177 109.01 -71.12 -26.51
C ASN A 177 107.58 -71.56 -26.13
N GLU A 178 107.42 -72.80 -25.67
CA GLU A 178 106.18 -73.34 -25.09
C GLU A 178 105.84 -72.62 -23.79
N GLU A 179 106.82 -72.41 -22.90
CA GLU A 179 106.66 -71.64 -21.65
C GLU A 179 106.32 -70.17 -21.93
N LEU A 180 107.01 -69.51 -22.87
CA LEU A 180 106.71 -68.15 -23.28
C LEU A 180 105.31 -68.04 -23.89
N ASN A 181 104.92 -68.99 -24.76
CA ASN A 181 103.57 -69.04 -25.31
C ASN A 181 102.52 -69.28 -24.23
N ALA A 182 102.77 -70.14 -23.25
CA ALA A 182 101.90 -70.33 -22.09
C ALA A 182 101.74 -69.04 -21.29
N GLN A 183 102.84 -68.32 -21.00
CA GLN A 183 102.80 -67.02 -20.32
C GLN A 183 102.04 -65.95 -21.13
N VAL A 184 102.20 -65.92 -22.45
CA VAL A 184 101.45 -65.01 -23.34
C VAL A 184 99.95 -65.35 -23.34
N GLN A 185 99.59 -66.63 -23.48
CA GLN A 185 98.20 -67.07 -23.44
C GLN A 185 97.55 -66.80 -22.07
N ASP A 186 98.27 -67.03 -20.98
CA ASP A 186 97.75 -66.78 -19.63
C ASP A 186 97.62 -65.27 -19.35
N LYS A 187 98.50 -64.43 -19.91
CA LYS A 187 98.36 -62.96 -19.90
C LYS A 187 97.18 -62.47 -20.75
N LEU A 188 96.95 -63.07 -21.91
CA LEU A 188 95.77 -62.79 -22.75
C LEU A 188 94.47 -63.21 -22.04
N ARG A 189 94.46 -64.39 -21.40
CA ARG A 189 93.34 -64.89 -20.59
C ARG A 189 93.03 -63.96 -19.42
N ARG A 190 94.05 -63.54 -18.65
CA ARG A 190 93.89 -62.56 -17.56
C ARG A 190 93.37 -61.21 -18.06
N LYS A 191 93.84 -60.73 -19.21
CA LYS A 191 93.33 -59.50 -19.84
C LYS A 191 91.87 -59.65 -20.28
N SER A 192 91.49 -60.80 -20.85
CA SER A 192 90.12 -61.10 -21.25
C SER A 192 89.16 -61.16 -20.05
N VAL A 193 89.55 -61.87 -18.98
CA VAL A 193 88.81 -61.91 -17.71
C VAL A 193 88.63 -60.51 -17.13
N LYS A 194 89.73 -59.73 -17.02
CA LYS A 194 89.64 -58.35 -16.53
C LYS A 194 88.73 -57.48 -17.39
N ASN A 195 88.84 -57.53 -18.72
CA ASN A 195 87.97 -56.77 -19.62
C ASN A 195 86.48 -57.14 -19.42
N HIS A 196 86.18 -58.41 -19.14
CA HIS A 196 84.83 -58.87 -18.88
C HIS A 196 84.31 -58.45 -17.49
N GLU A 197 85.17 -58.41 -16.48
CA GLU A 197 84.88 -57.84 -15.15
C GLU A 197 84.66 -56.32 -15.22
N ASP A 198 85.52 -55.59 -15.93
CA ASP A 198 85.40 -54.15 -16.18
C ASP A 198 84.09 -53.84 -16.95
N GLN A 199 83.71 -54.67 -17.93
CA GLN A 199 82.43 -54.54 -18.66
C GLN A 199 81.22 -54.80 -17.75
N LYS A 200 81.24 -55.87 -16.93
CA LYS A 200 80.17 -56.15 -15.96
C LYS A 200 80.00 -55.01 -14.96
N TYR A 201 81.11 -54.50 -14.42
CA TYR A 201 81.08 -53.35 -13.51
C TYR A 201 80.49 -52.10 -14.18
N TYR A 202 80.80 -51.86 -15.46
CA TYR A 202 80.19 -50.77 -16.23
C TYR A 202 78.68 -50.97 -16.43
N GLU A 203 78.25 -52.18 -16.81
CA GLU A 203 76.83 -52.52 -17.00
C GLU A 203 76.03 -52.39 -15.69
N GLU A 204 76.53 -52.92 -14.58
CA GLU A 204 75.95 -52.77 -13.24
C GLU A 204 75.89 -51.30 -12.80
N THR A 205 76.94 -50.52 -13.07
CA THR A 205 76.99 -49.08 -12.76
C THR A 205 75.95 -48.30 -13.58
N MET A 206 75.80 -48.62 -14.87
CA MET A 206 74.79 -48.00 -15.73
C MET A 206 73.37 -48.37 -15.32
N GLN A 207 73.10 -49.63 -14.98
CA GLN A 207 71.79 -50.06 -14.45
C GLN A 207 71.47 -49.36 -13.13
N LYS A 208 72.45 -49.20 -12.23
CA LYS A 208 72.27 -48.47 -10.97
C LYS A 208 72.01 -46.98 -11.19
N LEU A 209 72.71 -46.34 -12.13
CA LEU A 209 72.43 -44.96 -12.54
C LEU A 209 71.02 -44.81 -13.13
N GLU A 210 70.58 -45.78 -13.93
CA GLU A 210 69.23 -45.78 -14.48
C GLU A 210 68.16 -45.94 -13.39
N GLN A 211 68.34 -46.87 -12.44
CA GLN A 211 67.45 -47.04 -11.29
C GLN A 211 67.35 -45.76 -10.46
N MET A 212 68.48 -45.10 -10.15
CA MET A 212 68.46 -43.81 -9.43
C MET A 212 67.73 -42.72 -10.23
N ASN A 213 67.89 -42.65 -11.55
CA ASN A 213 67.18 -41.70 -12.41
C ASN A 213 65.66 -41.99 -12.45
N GLN A 214 65.27 -43.28 -12.49
CA GLN A 214 63.87 -43.69 -12.39
C GLN A 214 63.28 -43.32 -11.02
N GLU A 215 64.01 -43.53 -9.93
CA GLU A 215 63.62 -43.10 -8.58
C GLU A 215 63.49 -41.58 -8.45
N GLU A 216 64.38 -40.79 -9.06
CA GLU A 216 64.25 -39.33 -9.06
C GLU A 216 63.01 -38.88 -9.85
N ARG A 217 62.71 -39.53 -10.98
CA ARG A 217 61.48 -39.27 -11.75
C ARG A 217 60.22 -39.61 -10.97
N THR A 218 60.17 -40.73 -10.25
CA THR A 218 59.00 -41.08 -9.43
C THR A 218 58.84 -40.10 -8.26
N LYS A 219 59.93 -39.76 -7.55
CA LYS A 219 59.93 -38.73 -6.50
C LYS A 219 59.46 -37.36 -7.01
N GLU A 220 59.80 -36.99 -8.25
CA GLU A 220 59.35 -35.74 -8.88
C GLU A 220 57.88 -35.80 -9.31
N LEU A 221 57.42 -36.92 -9.87
CA LEU A 221 56.01 -37.15 -10.14
C LEU A 221 55.17 -37.08 -8.86
N ASP A 222 55.63 -37.67 -7.75
CA ASP A 222 54.95 -37.60 -6.44
C ASP A 222 54.91 -36.18 -5.87
N ARG A 223 55.91 -35.34 -6.16
CA ARG A 223 55.86 -33.91 -5.80
C ARG A 223 54.81 -33.18 -6.64
N ILE A 224 54.76 -33.44 -7.95
CA ILE A 224 53.79 -32.85 -8.87
C ILE A 224 52.35 -33.29 -8.51
N VAL A 225 52.14 -34.56 -8.17
CA VAL A 225 50.82 -35.08 -7.75
C VAL A 225 50.36 -34.41 -6.46
N ARG A 226 51.22 -34.36 -5.43
CA ARG A 226 50.89 -33.65 -4.16
C ARG A 226 50.63 -32.17 -4.36
N ALA A 227 51.38 -31.49 -5.22
CA ALA A 227 51.14 -30.09 -5.56
C ALA A 227 49.80 -29.88 -6.29
N LYS A 228 49.43 -30.78 -7.23
CA LYS A 228 48.12 -30.76 -7.89
C LYS A 228 46.97 -31.02 -6.91
N GLU A 229 47.13 -31.95 -5.99
CA GLU A 229 46.13 -32.26 -4.96
C GLU A 229 45.93 -31.08 -4.00
N GLN A 230 47.02 -30.45 -3.53
CA GLN A 230 46.94 -29.21 -2.74
C GLN A 230 46.25 -28.07 -3.49
N ASN A 231 46.56 -27.88 -4.78
CA ASN A 231 45.88 -26.89 -5.61
C ASN A 231 44.37 -27.18 -5.76
N LYS A 232 43.99 -28.46 -5.93
CA LYS A 232 42.59 -28.89 -5.99
C LYS A 232 41.85 -28.58 -4.69
N ILE A 233 42.43 -28.92 -3.54
CA ILE A 233 41.86 -28.62 -2.21
C ILE A 233 41.70 -27.10 -2.01
N GLN A 234 42.69 -26.28 -2.42
CA GLN A 234 42.59 -24.82 -2.36
C GLN A 234 41.52 -24.24 -3.31
N GLU A 235 41.28 -24.88 -4.45
CA GLU A 235 40.20 -24.49 -5.36
C GLU A 235 38.82 -24.87 -4.81
N GLU A 236 38.65 -26.09 -4.31
CA GLU A 236 37.43 -26.54 -3.63
C GLU A 236 37.09 -25.65 -2.42
N GLN A 237 38.08 -25.27 -1.61
CA GLN A 237 37.88 -24.30 -0.51
C GLN A 237 37.47 -22.92 -1.00
N ARG A 238 38.02 -22.42 -2.11
CA ARG A 238 37.61 -21.13 -2.71
C ARG A 238 36.18 -21.20 -3.24
N GLN A 239 35.82 -22.27 -3.94
CA GLN A 239 34.47 -22.51 -4.44
C GLN A 239 33.46 -22.63 -3.29
N TYR A 240 33.76 -23.43 -2.26
CA TYR A 240 32.92 -23.56 -1.06
C TYR A 240 32.71 -22.22 -0.34
N LYS A 241 33.78 -21.41 -0.19
CA LYS A 241 33.69 -20.08 0.43
C LYS A 241 32.83 -19.12 -0.41
N MET A 242 32.91 -19.20 -1.74
CA MET A 242 32.05 -18.41 -2.65
C MET A 242 30.59 -18.85 -2.58
N ALA A 243 30.32 -20.16 -2.65
CA ALA A 243 28.96 -20.72 -2.53
C ALA A 243 28.31 -20.38 -1.18
N LYS A 244 29.06 -20.50 -0.07
CA LYS A 244 28.60 -20.09 1.26
C LYS A 244 28.23 -18.60 1.31
N LYS A 245 29.05 -17.74 0.68
CA LYS A 245 28.77 -16.29 0.60
C LYS A 245 27.55 -16.00 -0.28
N GLN A 246 27.34 -16.74 -1.37
CA GLN A 246 26.14 -16.61 -2.21
C GLN A 246 24.89 -17.00 -1.42
N LEU A 247 24.91 -18.13 -0.71
CA LEU A 247 23.80 -18.56 0.15
C LEU A 247 23.50 -17.56 1.27
N GLU A 248 24.52 -16.94 1.88
CA GLU A 248 24.35 -15.88 2.88
C GLU A 248 23.71 -14.61 2.28
N LEU A 249 24.08 -14.24 1.05
CA LEU A 249 23.44 -13.12 0.33
C LEU A 249 22.00 -13.44 -0.10
N GLU A 250 21.72 -14.67 -0.52
CA GLU A 250 20.37 -15.12 -0.90
C GLU A 250 19.44 -15.18 0.31
N THR A 251 19.87 -15.79 1.42
CA THR A 251 19.08 -15.81 2.67
C THR A 251 18.85 -14.41 3.22
N ARG A 252 19.85 -13.52 3.16
CA ARG A 252 19.67 -12.11 3.48
C ARG A 252 18.67 -11.42 2.55
N ARG A 253 18.77 -11.65 1.23
CA ARG A 253 17.83 -11.08 0.24
C ARG A 253 16.40 -11.59 0.46
N GLN A 254 16.22 -12.86 0.80
CA GLN A 254 14.92 -13.44 1.16
C GLN A 254 14.36 -12.80 2.44
N ALA A 255 15.19 -12.57 3.46
CA ALA A 255 14.78 -11.85 4.66
C ALA A 255 14.41 -10.38 4.37
N GLU A 256 15.19 -9.68 3.53
CA GLU A 256 14.88 -8.32 3.07
C GLU A 256 13.57 -8.27 2.27
N LEU A 257 13.32 -9.24 1.39
CA LEU A 257 12.05 -9.37 0.65
C LEU A 257 10.86 -9.66 1.58
N HIS A 258 10.99 -10.60 2.53
CA HIS A 258 9.93 -10.90 3.49
C HIS A 258 9.62 -9.71 4.41
N MET A 259 10.63 -8.94 4.83
CA MET A 259 10.42 -7.68 5.56
C MET A 259 9.74 -6.62 4.70
N ALA A 260 10.13 -6.47 3.43
CA ALA A 260 9.47 -5.56 2.50
C ALA A 260 8.00 -5.94 2.26
N GLU A 261 7.72 -7.23 2.05
CA GLU A 261 6.37 -7.75 1.89
C GLU A 261 5.52 -7.48 3.14
N ALA A 262 6.02 -7.80 4.33
CA ALA A 262 5.33 -7.51 5.59
C ALA A 262 5.02 -6.01 5.76
N VAL A 263 5.94 -5.11 5.37
CA VAL A 263 5.70 -3.66 5.36
C VAL A 263 4.63 -3.26 4.34
N THR A 264 4.60 -3.86 3.14
CA THR A 264 3.53 -3.60 2.15
C THR A 264 2.17 -4.12 2.60
N GLN A 265 2.10 -5.30 3.22
CA GLN A 265 0.87 -5.84 3.80
C GLN A 265 0.37 -4.96 4.97
N GLN A 266 1.26 -4.50 5.84
CA GLN A 266 0.91 -3.57 6.92
C GLN A 266 0.36 -2.25 6.36
N LYS A 267 1.02 -1.66 5.35
CA LYS A 267 0.53 -0.43 4.69
C LYS A 267 -0.85 -0.63 4.07
N ALA A 268 -1.04 -1.70 3.29
CA ALA A 268 -2.34 -2.00 2.67
C ALA A 268 -3.45 -2.20 3.72
N HIS A 269 -3.15 -2.82 4.86
CA HIS A 269 -4.08 -2.98 5.97
C HIS A 269 -4.38 -1.64 6.68
N GLU A 270 -3.38 -0.77 6.88
CA GLU A 270 -3.57 0.58 7.42
C GLU A 270 -4.38 1.48 6.47
N GLU A 271 -4.11 1.43 5.17
CA GLU A 271 -4.88 2.12 4.13
C GLU A 271 -6.33 1.63 4.07
N ALA A 272 -6.57 0.31 4.07
CA ALA A 272 -7.91 -0.25 4.13
C ALA A 272 -8.69 0.17 5.39
N LYS A 273 -8.01 0.26 6.54
CA LYS A 273 -8.59 0.74 7.80
C LYS A 273 -8.95 2.23 7.74
N GLU A 274 -8.11 3.07 7.13
CA GLU A 274 -8.40 4.49 6.92
C GLU A 274 -9.52 4.71 5.89
N ILE A 275 -9.63 3.89 4.84
CA ILE A 275 -10.76 3.90 3.91
C ILE A 275 -12.06 3.54 4.65
N ALA A 276 -12.09 2.41 5.38
CA ALA A 276 -13.25 1.98 6.15
C ALA A 276 -13.67 3.03 7.21
N ARG A 277 -12.70 3.71 7.82
CA ARG A 277 -12.96 4.83 8.73
C ARG A 277 -13.62 6.01 8.01
N LYS A 278 -13.09 6.45 6.87
CA LYS A 278 -13.66 7.55 6.06
C LYS A 278 -15.06 7.21 5.54
N GLU A 279 -15.31 5.96 5.17
CA GLU A 279 -16.64 5.49 4.80
C GLU A 279 -17.61 5.51 5.98
N ALA A 280 -17.19 5.04 7.17
CA ALA A 280 -18.00 5.13 8.38
C ALA A 280 -18.29 6.58 8.81
N GLU A 281 -17.31 7.48 8.71
CA GLU A 281 -17.49 8.92 8.94
C GLU A 281 -18.43 9.55 7.91
N LYS A 282 -18.33 9.19 6.62
CA LYS A 282 -19.25 9.61 5.55
C LYS A 282 -20.68 9.13 5.82
N ILE A 283 -20.89 7.85 6.15
CA ILE A 283 -22.21 7.28 6.49
C ILE A 283 -22.81 7.98 7.71
N LYS A 284 -21.99 8.31 8.72
CA LYS A 284 -22.43 9.07 9.89
C LYS A 284 -22.86 10.49 9.52
N MET A 285 -22.10 11.19 8.67
CA MET A 285 -22.46 12.52 8.18
C MET A 285 -23.73 12.49 7.34
N GLU A 286 -23.89 11.51 6.44
CA GLU A 286 -25.10 11.33 5.63
C GLU A 286 -26.34 11.06 6.50
N ARG A 287 -26.19 10.27 7.57
CA ARG A 287 -27.26 10.06 8.56
C ARG A 287 -27.66 11.36 9.25
N VAL A 288 -26.69 12.15 9.73
CA VAL A 288 -26.96 13.44 10.38
C VAL A 288 -27.63 14.43 9.42
N LEU A 289 -27.27 14.42 8.13
CA LEU A 289 -27.95 15.24 7.12
C LEU A 289 -29.41 14.81 6.94
N LYS A 290 -29.70 13.51 6.80
CA LYS A 290 -31.08 13.00 6.69
C LYS A 290 -31.90 13.26 7.95
N GLU A 291 -31.31 13.13 9.14
CA GLU A 291 -31.95 13.47 10.40
C GLU A 291 -32.28 14.98 10.48
N ASN A 292 -31.37 15.86 10.04
CA ASN A 292 -31.61 17.30 9.96
C ASN A 292 -32.68 17.68 8.93
N GLU A 293 -32.69 17.04 7.76
CA GLU A 293 -33.72 17.22 6.73
C GLU A 293 -35.10 16.82 7.27
N ALA A 294 -35.23 15.65 7.90
CA ALA A 294 -36.48 15.20 8.52
C ALA A 294 -36.93 16.14 9.67
N LEU A 295 -36.00 16.67 10.46
CA LEU A 295 -36.31 17.68 11.49
C LEU A 295 -36.77 19.02 10.90
N LEU A 296 -36.19 19.45 9.78
CA LEU A 296 -36.63 20.65 9.06
C LEU A 296 -38.01 20.45 8.43
N GLU A 297 -38.27 19.28 7.86
CA GLU A 297 -39.56 18.94 7.26
C GLU A 297 -40.66 18.85 8.32
N LYS A 298 -40.40 18.19 9.46
CA LYS A 298 -41.30 18.20 10.62
C LYS A 298 -41.56 19.62 11.15
N LYS A 299 -40.54 20.49 11.18
CA LYS A 299 -40.72 21.92 11.53
C LYS A 299 -41.54 22.70 10.50
N ARG A 300 -41.52 22.31 9.21
CA ARG A 300 -42.40 22.90 8.19
C ARG A 300 -43.84 22.43 8.36
N GLN A 301 -44.04 21.13 8.63
CA GLN A 301 -45.36 20.55 8.91
C GLN A 301 -46.02 21.22 10.12
N ILE A 302 -45.33 21.28 11.27
CA ILE A 302 -45.86 21.97 12.48
C ILE A 302 -46.22 23.42 12.17
N LYS A 303 -45.36 24.17 11.47
CA LYS A 303 -45.67 25.56 11.06
C LYS A 303 -46.85 25.67 10.09
N GLN A 304 -47.15 24.63 9.34
CA GLN A 304 -48.31 24.61 8.46
C GLN A 304 -49.58 24.26 9.26
N GLU A 305 -49.51 23.27 10.15
CA GLU A 305 -50.58 22.90 11.09
C GLU A 305 -50.97 24.10 11.98
N ASP A 306 -49.98 24.82 12.53
CA ASP A 306 -50.18 26.05 13.31
C ASP A 306 -50.92 27.12 12.49
N ARG A 307 -50.50 27.36 11.23
CA ARG A 307 -51.17 28.31 10.32
C ARG A 307 -52.58 27.88 9.95
N GLU A 308 -52.79 26.59 9.71
CA GLU A 308 -54.13 26.05 9.44
C GLU A 308 -55.05 26.18 10.67
N LEU A 309 -54.49 26.08 11.87
CA LEU A 309 -55.21 26.35 13.12
C LEU A 309 -55.52 27.85 13.29
N GLU A 310 -54.56 28.74 13.04
CA GLU A 310 -54.76 30.20 13.02
C GLU A 310 -55.85 30.61 12.04
N LEU A 311 -55.85 30.06 10.82
CA LEU A 311 -56.88 30.31 9.80
C LEU A 311 -58.26 29.78 10.24
N LYS A 312 -58.34 28.56 10.80
CA LYS A 312 -59.61 28.03 11.33
C LYS A 312 -60.17 28.89 12.47
N LEU A 313 -59.31 29.35 13.38
CA LEU A 313 -59.69 30.27 14.45
C LEU A 313 -60.20 31.59 13.88
N ALA A 314 -59.50 32.18 12.90
CA ALA A 314 -59.94 33.40 12.23
C ALA A 314 -61.29 33.23 11.52
N ASP A 315 -61.49 32.15 10.77
CA ASP A 315 -62.75 31.79 10.11
C ASP A 315 -63.89 31.64 11.13
N ASP A 316 -63.63 31.00 12.27
CA ASP A 316 -64.65 30.82 13.32
C ASP A 316 -64.97 32.12 14.07
N TYR A 317 -63.99 33.03 14.24
CA TYR A 317 -64.25 34.40 14.69
C TYR A 317 -65.10 35.20 13.70
N ILE A 318 -64.82 35.10 12.39
CA ILE A 318 -65.62 35.73 11.33
C ILE A 318 -67.05 35.21 11.37
N LYS A 319 -67.26 33.88 11.32
CA LYS A 319 -68.60 33.26 11.42
C LYS A 319 -69.34 33.65 12.71
N MET A 320 -68.63 33.83 13.82
CA MET A 320 -69.20 34.28 15.09
C MET A 320 -69.68 35.73 15.02
N GLU A 321 -68.92 36.63 14.42
CA GLU A 321 -69.33 38.03 14.27
C GLU A 321 -70.41 38.19 13.19
N GLU A 322 -70.30 37.50 12.05
CA GLU A 322 -71.36 37.42 11.03
C GLU A 322 -72.69 36.92 11.63
N LYS A 323 -72.66 35.94 12.54
CA LYS A 323 -73.87 35.50 13.27
C LYS A 323 -74.42 36.58 14.19
N LYS A 324 -73.57 37.36 14.87
CA LYS A 324 -74.02 38.50 15.68
C LYS A 324 -74.60 39.61 14.81
N ASP A 325 -74.00 39.90 13.65
CA ASP A 325 -74.53 40.88 12.70
C ASP A 325 -75.83 40.41 12.07
N ALA A 326 -75.96 39.14 11.70
CA ALA A 326 -77.22 38.56 11.25
C ALA A 326 -78.30 38.64 12.35
N MET A 327 -77.96 38.42 13.62
CA MET A 327 -78.88 38.60 14.75
C MET A 327 -79.24 40.08 14.98
N ARG A 328 -78.28 41.01 14.88
CA ARG A 328 -78.52 42.46 14.94
C ARG A 328 -79.47 42.90 13.82
N GLN A 329 -79.18 42.47 12.58
CA GLN A 329 -79.98 42.77 11.40
C GLN A 329 -81.38 42.16 11.51
N HIS A 330 -81.51 40.90 11.94
CA HIS A 330 -82.82 40.27 12.16
C HIS A 330 -83.65 41.04 13.19
N GLY A 331 -83.05 41.48 14.30
CA GLY A 331 -83.74 42.32 15.30
C GLY A 331 -84.17 43.68 14.76
N LEU A 332 -83.36 44.30 13.89
CA LEU A 332 -83.74 45.53 13.19
C LEU A 332 -84.85 45.30 12.16
N ASP A 333 -84.83 44.18 11.43
CA ASP A 333 -85.86 43.80 10.46
C ASP A 333 -87.19 43.46 11.16
N GLU A 334 -87.16 42.80 12.32
CA GLU A 334 -88.33 42.59 13.17
C GLU A 334 -88.90 43.90 13.72
N LEU A 335 -88.04 44.81 14.20
CA LEU A 335 -88.45 46.13 14.65
C LEU A 335 -89.06 46.94 13.49
N SER A 336 -88.45 46.89 12.30
CA SER A 336 -88.95 47.50 11.07
C SER A 336 -90.32 46.94 10.67
N LYS A 337 -90.48 45.61 10.64
CA LYS A 337 -91.79 44.95 10.43
C LYS A 337 -92.82 45.37 11.47
N LYS A 338 -92.43 45.53 12.74
CA LYS A 338 -93.31 45.99 13.84
C LYS A 338 -93.71 47.46 13.69
N ILE A 339 -92.81 48.32 13.20
CA ILE A 339 -93.10 49.72 12.87
C ILE A 339 -94.04 49.79 11.66
N GLN A 340 -93.76 49.04 10.59
CA GLN A 340 -94.64 48.94 9.41
C GLN A 340 -96.02 48.40 9.77
N ALA A 341 -96.11 47.38 10.63
CA ALA A 341 -97.40 46.86 11.11
C ALA A 341 -98.17 47.88 11.96
N LYS A 342 -97.48 48.70 12.78
CA LYS A 342 -98.11 49.83 13.49
C LYS A 342 -98.58 50.91 12.53
N MET A 343 -97.76 51.30 11.55
CA MET A 343 -98.10 52.31 10.55
C MET A 343 -99.32 51.86 9.75
N LYS A 344 -99.31 50.61 9.26
CA LYS A 344 -100.47 49.98 8.62
C LYS A 344 -101.70 49.95 9.53
N PHE A 345 -101.56 49.65 10.83
CA PHE A 345 -102.70 49.70 11.76
C PHE A 345 -103.28 51.13 11.87
N PHE A 346 -102.43 52.16 11.89
CA PHE A 346 -102.88 53.56 11.84
C PHE A 346 -103.52 53.93 10.50
N ASP A 347 -103.00 53.44 9.38
CA ASP A 347 -103.59 53.66 8.05
C ASP A 347 -104.94 52.94 7.91
N ASP A 348 -105.03 51.67 8.33
CA ASP A 348 -106.24 50.86 8.31
C ASP A 348 -107.32 51.43 9.25
N THR A 349 -106.94 51.94 10.43
CA THR A 349 -107.89 52.60 11.35
C THR A 349 -108.33 53.98 10.84
N SER A 350 -107.41 54.79 10.33
CA SER A 350 -107.74 56.09 9.70
C SER A 350 -108.65 55.91 8.48
N LYS A 351 -108.39 54.89 7.66
CA LYS A 351 -109.23 54.51 6.54
C LYS A 351 -110.61 54.03 7.00
N ALA A 352 -110.68 53.19 8.04
CA ALA A 352 -111.96 52.76 8.62
C ALA A 352 -112.76 53.94 9.19
N GLU A 353 -112.11 54.94 9.81
CA GLU A 353 -112.77 56.17 10.26
C GLU A 353 -113.29 57.03 9.09
N ILE A 354 -112.51 57.15 8.01
CA ILE A 354 -112.92 57.87 6.79
C ILE A 354 -114.10 57.14 6.13
N ASP A 355 -114.04 55.81 5.97
CA ASP A 355 -115.12 55.00 5.43
C ASP A 355 -116.39 55.07 6.31
N MET A 356 -116.24 55.15 7.63
CA MET A 356 -117.35 55.38 8.56
C MET A 356 -117.96 56.78 8.44
N LYS A 357 -117.14 57.82 8.26
CA LYS A 357 -117.62 59.20 7.99
C LYS A 357 -118.33 59.28 6.64
N ASN A 358 -117.78 58.66 5.60
CA ASN A 358 -118.39 58.58 4.28
C ASN A 358 -119.77 57.90 4.36
N LYS A 359 -119.89 56.75 5.04
CA LYS A 359 -121.18 56.09 5.28
C LYS A 359 -122.16 56.97 6.08
N GLN A 360 -121.69 57.73 7.06
CA GLN A 360 -122.55 58.67 7.80
C GLN A 360 -123.04 59.82 6.92
N GLU A 361 -122.21 60.33 6.01
CA GLU A 361 -122.57 61.37 5.04
C GLU A 361 -123.53 60.83 3.98
N GLU A 362 -123.31 59.61 3.47
CA GLU A 362 -124.26 58.89 2.60
C GLU A 362 -125.63 58.70 3.28
N ILE A 363 -125.67 58.27 4.54
CA ILE A 363 -126.90 58.16 5.33
C ILE A 363 -127.57 59.53 5.51
N ARG A 364 -126.81 60.61 5.69
CA ARG A 364 -127.34 61.98 5.77
C ARG A 364 -127.96 62.41 4.44
N ILE A 365 -127.28 62.16 3.32
CA ILE A 365 -127.78 62.47 1.97
C ILE A 365 -129.05 61.67 1.66
N LEU A 366 -129.07 60.37 1.99
CA LEU A 366 -130.25 59.52 1.85
C LEU A 366 -131.45 60.04 2.65
N ARG A 367 -131.24 60.51 3.90
CA ARG A 367 -132.29 61.17 4.68
C ARG A 367 -132.78 62.46 4.03
N TYR A 368 -131.88 63.32 3.56
CA TYR A 368 -132.27 64.55 2.85
C TYR A 368 -133.07 64.26 1.57
N GLN A 369 -132.70 63.22 0.81
CA GLN A 369 -133.46 62.79 -0.36
C GLN A 369 -134.84 62.27 0.05
N GLN A 370 -134.92 61.42 1.08
CA GLN A 370 -136.18 60.90 1.60
C GLN A 370 -137.10 62.01 2.15
N ASP A 371 -136.56 63.01 2.84
CA ASP A 371 -137.29 64.19 3.32
C ASP A 371 -137.77 65.08 2.16
N TYR A 372 -137.00 65.17 1.07
CA TYR A 372 -137.39 65.88 -0.15
C TYR A 372 -138.54 65.15 -0.86
N ASP A 373 -138.42 63.84 -1.05
CA ASP A 373 -139.44 63.00 -1.67
C ASP A 373 -140.73 62.98 -0.84
N GLN A 374 -140.64 62.99 0.50
CA GLN A 374 -141.80 63.15 1.39
C GLN A 374 -142.47 64.52 1.23
N LYS A 375 -141.71 65.61 1.15
CA LYS A 375 -142.27 66.95 0.89
C LYS A 375 -142.94 67.04 -0.48
N GLN A 376 -142.36 66.40 -1.50
CA GLN A 376 -142.95 66.33 -2.83
C GLN A 376 -144.26 65.53 -2.81
N ALA A 377 -144.29 64.38 -2.11
CA ALA A 377 -145.50 63.59 -1.91
C ALA A 377 -146.59 64.38 -1.16
N GLN A 378 -146.25 65.11 -0.10
CA GLN A 378 -147.20 65.98 0.63
C GLN A 378 -147.75 67.12 -0.26
N LEU A 379 -146.93 67.71 -1.14
CA LEU A 379 -147.39 68.72 -2.08
C LEU A 379 -148.33 68.14 -3.14
N ASP A 380 -148.07 66.94 -3.64
CA ASP A 380 -148.91 66.28 -4.63
C ASP A 380 -150.20 65.68 -4.02
N GLU A 381 -150.15 65.21 -2.78
CA GLU A 381 -151.33 64.83 -1.98
C GLU A 381 -152.22 66.04 -1.70
N LYS A 382 -151.65 67.18 -1.29
CA LYS A 382 -152.40 68.43 -1.11
C LYS A 382 -153.06 68.92 -2.41
N LYS A 383 -152.39 68.82 -3.57
CA LYS A 383 -153.01 69.11 -4.88
C LYS A 383 -154.20 68.17 -5.16
N ARG A 384 -154.12 66.91 -4.73
CA ARG A 384 -155.17 65.90 -4.87
C ARG A 384 -156.37 66.23 -4.00
N GLU A 385 -156.15 66.61 -2.74
CA GLU A 385 -157.19 67.10 -1.83
C GLU A 385 -157.86 68.37 -2.38
N ASP A 386 -157.09 69.36 -2.84
CA ASP A 386 -157.62 70.59 -3.44
C ASP A 386 -158.42 70.33 -4.74
N ALA A 387 -158.13 69.25 -5.47
CA ALA A 387 -158.89 68.82 -6.63
C ALA A 387 -160.19 68.09 -6.24
N ILE A 388 -160.14 67.22 -5.23
CA ILE A 388 -161.33 66.56 -4.66
C ILE A 388 -162.29 67.61 -4.08
N LYS A 389 -161.77 68.60 -3.35
CA LYS A 389 -162.54 69.68 -2.75
C LYS A 389 -163.25 70.53 -3.82
N ARG A 390 -162.52 70.95 -4.86
CA ARG A 390 -163.13 71.64 -6.02
C ARG A 390 -164.19 70.81 -6.74
N ASN A 391 -164.01 69.49 -6.85
CA ASN A 391 -165.04 68.62 -7.42
C ASN A 391 -166.28 68.52 -6.51
N HIS A 392 -166.07 68.43 -5.20
CA HIS A 392 -167.15 68.40 -4.20
C HIS A 392 -167.95 69.71 -4.21
N ASP A 393 -167.27 70.87 -4.21
CA ASP A 393 -167.90 72.19 -4.26
C ASP A 393 -168.72 72.37 -5.56
N GLN A 394 -168.23 71.86 -6.70
CA GLN A 394 -168.99 71.83 -7.96
C GLN A 394 -170.25 70.94 -7.87
N GLN A 395 -170.16 69.78 -7.22
CA GLN A 395 -171.33 68.91 -7.00
C GLN A 395 -172.35 69.53 -6.04
N GLU A 396 -171.90 70.21 -4.98
CA GLU A 396 -172.73 70.96 -4.05
C GLU A 396 -173.49 72.08 -4.78
N TYR A 397 -172.79 72.88 -5.60
CA TYR A 397 -173.40 73.94 -6.41
C TYR A 397 -174.46 73.40 -7.39
N LEU A 398 -174.18 72.28 -8.06
CA LEU A 398 -175.14 71.57 -8.91
C LEU A 398 -176.37 71.07 -8.13
N LYS A 399 -176.20 70.53 -6.91
CA LYS A 399 -177.32 70.12 -6.05
C LYS A 399 -178.18 71.31 -5.61
N GLN A 400 -177.58 72.47 -5.32
CA GLN A 400 -178.30 73.70 -4.98
C GLN A 400 -179.11 74.24 -6.17
N GLN A 401 -178.52 74.29 -7.37
CA GLN A 401 -179.23 74.60 -8.62
C GLN A 401 -180.44 73.68 -8.85
N MET A 402 -180.27 72.36 -8.66
CA MET A 402 -181.35 71.39 -8.79
C MET A 402 -182.46 71.58 -7.75
N LYS A 403 -182.14 71.95 -6.49
CA LYS A 403 -183.15 72.29 -5.48
C LYS A 403 -183.97 73.52 -5.87
N LEU A 404 -183.30 74.62 -6.23
CA LEU A 404 -183.95 75.87 -6.62
C LEU A 404 -184.83 75.70 -7.87
N LYS A 405 -184.42 74.86 -8.83
CA LYS A 405 -185.27 74.50 -9.97
C LYS A 405 -186.51 73.72 -9.53
N LYS A 406 -186.35 72.74 -8.62
CA LYS A 406 -187.45 71.87 -8.15
C LYS A 406 -188.45 72.59 -7.24
N GLU A 407 -188.01 73.62 -6.51
CA GLU A 407 -188.90 74.52 -5.77
C GLU A 407 -189.70 75.42 -6.71
N ARG A 408 -189.09 75.91 -7.80
CA ARG A 408 -189.78 76.70 -8.84
C ARG A 408 -190.88 75.88 -9.53
N GLU A 409 -190.57 74.68 -10.00
CA GLU A 409 -191.54 73.74 -10.59
C GLU A 409 -192.66 73.35 -9.61
N ARG A 410 -192.41 73.37 -8.29
CA ARG A 410 -193.44 73.11 -7.27
C ARG A 410 -194.40 74.27 -7.09
N GLN A 411 -193.89 75.51 -7.04
CA GLN A 411 -194.72 76.72 -6.92
C GLN A 411 -195.58 76.96 -8.18
N GLU A 412 -195.04 76.65 -9.35
CA GLU A 412 -195.77 76.75 -10.62
C GLU A 412 -196.94 75.75 -10.70
N LYS A 413 -196.83 74.62 -9.99
CA LYS A 413 -197.89 73.58 -9.94
C LYS A 413 -199.02 73.91 -8.97
N GLU A 414 -198.72 74.56 -7.84
CA GLU A 414 -199.75 75.02 -6.88
C GLU A 414 -200.58 76.20 -7.43
N TYR A 415 -200.09 76.93 -8.44
CA TYR A 415 -200.83 78.02 -9.09
C TYR A 415 -201.86 77.53 -10.14
N ILE A 416 -201.62 76.37 -10.76
CA ILE A 416 -202.50 75.81 -11.81
C ILE A 416 -203.73 75.12 -11.18
N ASP A 417 -203.56 74.38 -10.08
CA ASP A 417 -204.66 73.72 -9.36
C ASP A 417 -205.66 74.71 -8.71
N THR A 418 -205.33 76.01 -8.63
CA THR A 418 -206.23 77.04 -8.08
C THR A 418 -207.06 77.81 -9.12
N ASP A 419 -206.66 77.83 -10.39
CA ASP A 419 -207.38 78.58 -11.45
C ASP A 419 -208.48 77.74 -12.14
N GLU A 420 -208.39 76.41 -12.12
CA GLU A 420 -209.32 75.53 -12.86
C GLU A 420 -210.68 75.29 -12.13
N PHE A 421 -210.82 75.69 -10.86
CA PHE A 421 -212.08 75.56 -10.10
C PHE A 421 -212.97 76.82 -10.14
N LEU A 422 -212.49 77.94 -10.72
CA LEU A 422 -213.20 79.23 -10.70
C LEU A 422 -213.87 79.62 -12.03
N SER A 423 -213.72 78.82 -13.10
CA SER A 423 -214.31 79.12 -14.42
C SER A 423 -215.58 78.33 -14.76
N MET A 424 -216.22 77.65 -13.80
CA MET A 424 -217.43 76.83 -14.04
C MET A 424 -218.68 77.31 -13.27
N VAL A 425 -218.81 78.63 -13.08
CA VAL A 425 -220.06 79.31 -12.66
C VAL A 425 -220.34 80.51 -13.58
N LEU A 426 -220.33 80.29 -14.89
CA LEU A 426 -221.03 81.11 -15.89
C LEU A 426 -221.27 80.31 -17.18
#